data_AF-A0A099KBE1-F1
#
_entry.id   AF-A0A099KBE1-F1
#
_cell.length_a   1.000
_cell.length_b   1.000
_cell.length_c   1.000
_cell.angle_alpha   90.00
_cell.angle_beta   90.00
_cell.angle_gamma   90.00
#
_symmetry.space_group_name_H-M   'P 1'
#
loop_
_entity.id
_entity.type
_entity.pdbx_description
1 polymer ?
#
loop_
_entity_poly.entity_id
_entity_poly.type
_entity_poly.pdbx_seq_one_letter_code
_entity_poly.pdbx_strand_id
1 'polypeptide(L)'
;MLSSIIMVIYRIIALLILTIPTGLNMYNNGGIVSSIIYVPLITLVLSAIAIFFDGKLENFLNRSLILTKFAKPITNLYLKNTNDIGISKSVI
;
A
#
# COMPACT_ATOMS: atom_id res chain seq x y z
N MET A 1 0.30 11.54 -2.77
CA MET A 1 -1.09 12.00 -2.51
C MET A 1 -2.12 10.96 -2.94
N LEU A 2 -2.16 10.52 -4.20
CA LEU A 2 -3.13 9.52 -4.69
C LEU A 2 -3.18 8.23 -3.85
N SER A 3 -2.03 7.61 -3.56
CA SER A 3 -1.93 6.41 -2.71
C SER A 3 -2.59 6.59 -1.34
N SER A 4 -2.36 7.74 -0.70
CA SER A 4 -2.97 8.06 0.60
C SER A 4 -4.48 8.18 0.52
N ILE A 5 -5.02 8.78 -0.55
CA ILE A 5 -6.47 8.91 -0.77
C ILE A 5 -7.09 7.52 -0.98
N ILE A 6 -6.45 6.68 -1.79
CA ILE A 6 -6.90 5.29 -2.05
C ILE A 6 -6.94 4.50 -0.74
N MET A 7 -5.91 4.60 0.10
CA MET A 7 -5.88 3.94 1.41
C MET A 7 -7.00 4.41 2.34
N VAL A 8 -7.28 5.71 2.38
CA VAL A 8 -8.36 6.27 3.22
C VAL A 8 -9.73 5.75 2.75
N ILE A 9 -10.01 5.81 1.45
CA ILE A 9 -11.27 5.31 0.88
C ILE A 9 -11.44 3.82 1.18
N TYR A 10 -10.39 3.03 0.97
CA TYR A 10 -10.40 1.60 1.29
C TYR A 10 -10.74 1.35 2.76
N ARG A 11 -10.10 2.05 3.70
CA ARG A 11 -10.35 1.88 5.14
C ARG A 11 -11.78 2.23 5.54
N ILE A 12 -12.36 3.28 4.93
CA ILE A 12 -13.77 3.65 5.16
C ILE A 12 -14.69 2.52 4.68
N ILE A 13 -14.45 1.96 3.50
CA ILE A 13 -15.24 0.85 2.95
C ILE A 13 -15.09 -0.40 3.85
N ALA A 14 -13.88 -0.72 4.29
CA ALA A 14 -13.63 -1.86 5.18
C ALA A 14 -14.37 -1.71 6.52
N LEU A 15 -14.38 -0.51 7.11
CA LEU A 15 -15.17 -0.21 8.31
C LEU A 15 -16.67 -0.37 8.08
N LEU A 16 -17.19 0.12 6.96
CA LEU A 16 -18.60 -0.07 6.61
C LEU A 16 -18.96 -1.56 6.52
N ILE A 17 -18.12 -2.37 5.85
CA ILE A 17 -18.31 -3.82 5.73
C ILE A 17 -18.30 -4.49 7.11
N LEU A 18 -17.38 -4.09 8.00
CA LEU A 18 -17.29 -4.62 9.37
C LEU A 18 -18.53 -4.32 10.21
N THR A 19 -19.24 -3.21 9.94
CA THR A 19 -20.47 -2.87 10.68
C THR A 19 -21.71 -3.62 10.19
N ILE A 20 -21.68 -4.23 9.00
CA ILE A 20 -22.81 -4.97 8.41
C ILE A 20 -23.36 -6.07 9.34
N PRO A 21 -22.55 -7.01 9.88
CA PRO A 21 -23.07 -8.08 10.74
C PRO A 21 -23.77 -7.54 11.99
N THR A 22 -23.26 -6.45 12.57
CA THR A 22 -23.91 -5.78 13.70
C THR A 22 -25.23 -5.14 13.30
N GLY A 23 -25.26 -4.41 12.17
CA GLY A 23 -26.46 -3.77 11.66
C GLY A 23 -27.57 -4.77 11.32
N LEU A 24 -27.22 -5.89 10.67
CA LEU A 24 -28.16 -6.97 10.37
C LEU A 24 -28.71 -7.61 11.64
N ASN A 25 -27.89 -7.82 12.65
CA ASN A 25 -28.33 -8.37 13.92
C ASN A 25 -29.30 -7.42 14.65
N MET A 26 -29.06 -6.11 14.60
CA MET A 26 -29.98 -5.12 15.17
C MET A 26 -31.30 -5.05 14.39
N TYR A 27 -31.26 -5.05 13.06
CA TYR A 27 -32.46 -4.98 12.22
C TYR A 27 -33.38 -6.20 12.40
N ASN A 28 -32.79 -7.39 12.53
CA ASN A 28 -33.55 -8.64 12.68
C ASN A 28 -33.96 -8.95 14.12
N ASN A 29 -33.72 -8.05 15.09
CA ASN A 29 -33.88 -8.34 16.53
C ASN A 29 -33.20 -9.67 16.92
N GLY A 30 -31.96 -9.85 16.46
CA GLY A 30 -31.23 -11.09 16.58
C GLY A 30 -31.13 -11.56 18.03
N GLY A 31 -31.39 -12.86 18.24
CA GLY A 31 -31.35 -13.45 19.57
C GLY A 31 -29.98 -13.35 20.25
N ILE A 32 -29.95 -13.70 21.54
CA ILE A 32 -28.75 -13.64 22.38
C ILE A 32 -27.57 -14.41 21.76
N VAL A 33 -27.83 -15.60 21.20
CA VAL A 33 -26.83 -16.43 20.52
C VAL A 33 -26.21 -15.70 19.32
N SER A 34 -27.03 -15.01 18.52
CA SER A 34 -26.54 -14.24 17.38
C SER A 34 -25.67 -13.08 17.79
N SER A 35 -26.12 -12.34 18.81
CA SER A 35 -25.41 -11.16 19.31
C SER A 35 -24.07 -11.49 19.97
N ILE A 36 -23.99 -12.59 20.72
CA ILE A 36 -22.81 -12.96 21.51
C ILE A 36 -21.84 -13.84 20.73
N ILE A 37 -22.36 -14.77 19.92
CA ILE A 37 -21.53 -15.77 19.24
C ILE A 37 -21.37 -15.42 17.78
N TYR A 38 -22.46 -15.36 17.00
CA TYR A 38 -22.35 -15.25 15.55
C TYR A 38 -21.80 -13.92 15.07
N VAL A 39 -22.30 -12.79 15.61
CA VAL A 39 -21.84 -11.46 15.20
C VAL A 39 -20.33 -11.33 15.41
N PRO A 40 -19.78 -11.50 16.63
CA PRO A 40 -18.33 -11.36 16.85
C PRO A 40 -17.49 -12.33 16.02
N LEU A 41 -17.94 -13.58 15.82
CA LEU A 41 -17.20 -14.55 15.00
C LEU A 41 -17.09 -14.07 13.55
N ILE A 42 -18.19 -13.59 12.98
CA ILE A 42 -18.23 -13.06 11.62
C ILE A 42 -17.37 -11.80 11.53
N THR A 43 -17.48 -10.86 12.48
CA THR A 43 -16.65 -9.65 12.48
C THR A 43 -15.17 -9.98 12.59
N LEU A 44 -14.79 -11.02 13.33
CA LEU A 44 -13.41 -11.46 13.46
C LEU A 44 -12.87 -12.01 12.12
N VAL A 45 -13.65 -12.83 11.42
CA VAL A 45 -13.29 -13.31 10.08
C VAL A 45 -13.17 -12.15 9.10
N LEU A 46 -14.14 -11.24 9.07
CA LEU A 46 -14.09 -10.04 8.23
C LEU A 46 -12.87 -9.16 8.56
N SER A 47 -12.51 -9.05 9.84
CA SER A 47 -11.36 -8.27 10.28
C SER A 47 -10.05 -8.90 9.81
N ALA A 48 -9.91 -10.22 9.92
CA ALA A 48 -8.74 -10.93 9.40
C ALA A 48 -8.57 -10.71 7.89
N ILE A 49 -9.67 -10.77 7.14
CA ILE A 49 -9.68 -10.49 5.70
C ILE A 49 -9.28 -9.03 5.42
N ALA A 50 -9.87 -8.07 6.14
CA ALA A 50 -9.58 -6.65 5.97
C ALA A 50 -8.11 -6.32 6.29
N ILE A 51 -7.54 -6.93 7.33
CA ILE A 51 -6.12 -6.76 7.70
C ILE A 51 -5.21 -7.35 6.61
N PHE A 52 -5.52 -8.54 6.09
CA PHE A 52 -4.76 -9.15 5.01
C PHE A 52 -4.73 -8.26 3.76
N PHE A 53 -5.88 -7.69 3.39
CA PHE A 53 -5.96 -6.80 2.24
C PHE A 53 -5.34 -5.41 2.51
N ASP A 54 -5.41 -4.87 3.73
CA ASP A 54 -4.77 -3.58 4.08
C ASP A 54 -3.26 -3.66 3.86
N GLY A 55 -2.61 -4.70 4.38
CA GLY A 55 -1.18 -4.91 4.18
C GLY A 55 -0.79 -5.18 2.72
N LYS A 56 -1.64 -5.90 1.97
CA LYS A 56 -1.38 -6.18 0.54
C LYS A 56 -1.55 -4.92 -0.32
N LEU A 57 -2.56 -4.09 -0.03
CA LEU A 57 -2.84 -2.85 -0.74
C LEU A 57 -1.77 -1.79 -0.45
N GLU A 58 -1.37 -1.64 0.81
CA GLU A 58 -0.28 -0.74 1.21
C GLU A 58 1.03 -1.11 0.49
N ASN A 59 1.38 -2.41 0.48
CA ASN A 59 2.57 -2.88 -0.21
C ASN A 59 2.49 -2.64 -1.73
N PHE A 60 1.33 -2.87 -2.34
CA PHE A 60 1.13 -2.64 -3.78
C PHE A 60 1.28 -1.15 -4.15
N LEU A 61 0.67 -0.26 -3.38
CA LEU A 61 0.74 1.18 -3.63
C LEU A 61 2.14 1.76 -3.36
N ASN A 62 2.86 1.22 -2.37
CA ASN A 62 4.24 1.64 -2.06
C ASN A 62 5.29 0.99 -2.98
N ARG A 63 4.95 -0.08 -3.70
CA ARG A 63 5.87 -0.75 -4.64
C ARG A 63 6.41 0.17 -5.74
N SER A 64 5.61 1.15 -6.16
CA SER A 64 6.05 2.19 -7.13
C SER A 64 7.18 3.06 -6.57
N LEU A 65 7.13 3.39 -5.28
CA LEU A 65 8.13 4.18 -4.57
C LEU A 65 9.44 3.37 -4.38
N ILE A 66 9.30 2.06 -4.14
CA ILE A 66 10.44 1.15 -4.04
C ILE A 66 11.13 0.98 -5.41
N LEU A 67 10.37 0.83 -6.50
CA LEU A 67 10.92 0.68 -7.86
C LEU A 67 11.61 1.96 -8.36
N THR A 68 11.10 3.15 -8.02
CA THR A 68 11.79 4.43 -8.31
C THR A 68 13.06 4.60 -7.49
N LYS A 69 13.15 4.04 -6.28
CA LYS A 69 14.38 4.05 -5.47
C LYS A 69 15.49 3.17 -6.06
N PHE A 70 15.13 2.19 -6.90
CA PHE A 70 16.07 1.38 -7.69
C PHE A 70 16.32 1.92 -9.09
N ALA A 71 15.79 3.11 -9.44
CA ALA A 71 16.21 3.80 -10.64
C ALA A 71 17.73 4.07 -10.53
N LYS A 72 18.47 3.44 -11.44
CA LYS A 72 19.92 3.45 -11.60
C LYS A 72 20.58 4.69 -10.98
N PRO A 73 21.57 4.54 -10.08
CA PRO A 73 22.37 5.67 -9.66
C PRO A 73 23.03 6.29 -10.90
N ILE A 74 22.64 7.52 -11.22
CA ILE A 74 23.14 8.33 -12.36
C ILE A 74 24.62 8.68 -12.13
N THR A 75 25.19 8.34 -10.98
CA THR A 75 26.56 8.65 -10.55
C THR A 75 27.65 7.94 -11.36
N ASN A 76 27.33 6.95 -12.20
CA ASN A 76 28.31 6.30 -13.10
C ASN A 76 28.25 6.80 -14.56
N LEU A 77 27.40 7.77 -14.90
CA LEU A 77 27.39 8.38 -16.24
C LEU A 77 28.47 9.45 -16.44
N TYR A 78 29.16 9.86 -15.36
CA TYR A 78 30.21 10.88 -15.37
C TYR A 78 31.60 10.31 -15.03
N LEU A 79 31.91 9.07 -15.44
CA LEU A 79 33.30 8.60 -15.56
C LEU A 79 33.99 9.32 -16.74
N LYS A 80 34.23 10.61 -16.53
CA LYS A 80 35.41 11.39 -16.85
C LYS A 80 36.33 10.76 -17.92
N ASN A 81 35.99 10.94 -19.19
CA ASN A 81 36.97 10.86 -20.26
C ASN A 81 37.81 12.15 -20.24
N THR A 82 38.81 12.23 -19.35
CA THR A 82 39.80 13.33 -19.35
C THR A 82 41.21 12.82 -19.62
N ASN A 83 41.35 11.73 -20.38
CA ASN A 83 42.67 11.18 -20.69
C ASN A 83 43.20 11.56 -22.08
N ASP A 84 42.61 12.54 -22.76
CA ASP A 84 43.14 13.07 -24.04
C ASP A 84 43.58 14.55 -23.98
N ILE A 85 43.84 15.09 -22.79
CA ILE A 85 44.57 16.37 -22.64
C ILE A 85 46.01 16.04 -22.30
N GLY A 86 46.87 15.82 -23.31
CA GLY A 86 48.25 15.47 -23.02
C GLY A 86 49.26 15.21 -24.13
N ILE A 87 49.01 15.55 -25.40
CA ILE A 87 50.08 15.72 -26.41
C ILE A 87 49.80 17.04 -27.14
N SER A 88 50.13 18.18 -26.54
CA SER A 88 51.40 18.91 -26.75
C SER A 88 51.71 19.28 -28.21
N LYS A 89 51.24 20.50 -28.58
CA LYS A 89 51.96 21.59 -29.26
C LYS A 89 52.25 21.56 -30.78
N SER A 90 52.08 22.78 -31.35
CA SER A 90 52.61 23.36 -32.61
C SER A 90 51.74 23.06 -33.85
N VAL A 91 50.94 23.98 -34.42
CA VAL A 91 51.25 25.31 -35.00
C VAL A 91 52.52 25.26 -35.85
N ILE A 92 52.41 24.92 -37.13
CA ILE A 92 52.47 25.77 -38.35
C ILE A 92 51.95 24.90 -39.50
#